data_AF-A0A4R0YFB8-F1
#
_entry.id   AF-A0A4R0YFB8-F1
#
_cell.length_a   1.000
_cell.length_b   1.000
_cell.length_c   1.000
_cell.angle_alpha   90.00
_cell.angle_beta   90.00
_cell.angle_gamma   90.00
#
_symmetry.space_group_name_H-M   'P 1'
#
loop_
_entity.id
_entity.type
_entity.pdbx_description
1 polymer ?
#
loop_
_entity_poly.entity_id
_entity_poly.type
_entity_poly.pdbx_seq_one_letter_code
_entity_poly.pdbx_strand_id
1 'polypeptide(L)'
;MDKDELTTWALAHGWQMIAGMPSLTKPSSPKEAIVRLSLKATVVNVEVKKPAGKWEKIAGRPYREVVADAETGLPLGLSFETIPGFSRLMEENRDRMIFARMK
;
A
#
# COMPACT_ATOMS: atom_id res chain seq x y z
N MET A 1 13.92 4.67 -0.86
CA MET A 1 13.00 4.19 -1.90
C MET A 1 12.37 5.40 -2.58
N ASP A 2 12.41 5.47 -3.89
CA ASP A 2 11.74 6.49 -4.70
C ASP A 2 10.32 6.07 -5.11
N LYS A 3 9.70 6.89 -5.97
CA LYS A 3 8.34 6.69 -6.47
C LYS A 3 8.19 5.38 -7.26
N ASP A 4 9.15 5.05 -8.11
CA ASP A 4 9.08 3.92 -9.02
C ASP A 4 9.40 2.62 -8.28
N GLU A 5 10.37 2.67 -7.35
CA GLU A 5 10.68 1.59 -6.43
C GLU A 5 9.47 1.24 -5.56
N LEU A 6 8.79 2.23 -4.99
CA LEU A 6 7.58 2.01 -4.18
C LEU A 6 6.40 1.50 -5.00
N THR A 7 6.24 1.99 -6.23
CA THR A 7 5.19 1.50 -7.14
C THR A 7 5.43 0.04 -7.48
N THR A 8 6.65 -0.29 -7.91
CA THR A 8 7.07 -1.66 -8.23
C THR A 8 6.90 -2.59 -7.04
N TRP A 9 7.38 -2.16 -5.86
CA TRP A 9 7.21 -2.91 -4.62
C TRP A 9 5.74 -3.21 -4.34
N ALA A 10 4.88 -2.18 -4.38
CA ALA A 10 3.47 -2.32 -4.06
C ALA A 10 2.79 -3.35 -4.98
N LEU A 11 3.02 -3.24 -6.29
CA LEU A 11 2.44 -4.15 -7.28
C LEU A 11 2.97 -5.59 -7.14
N ALA A 12 4.23 -5.77 -6.72
CA ALA A 12 4.77 -7.08 -6.41
C ALA A 12 4.17 -7.70 -5.13
N HIS A 13 3.63 -6.87 -4.22
CA HIS A 13 3.08 -7.28 -2.93
C HIS A 13 1.54 -7.27 -2.89
N GLY A 14 0.89 -7.38 -4.05
CA GLY A 14 -0.57 -7.52 -4.13
C GLY A 14 -1.37 -6.22 -4.12
N TRP A 15 -0.70 -5.06 -4.08
CA TRP A 15 -1.39 -3.79 -4.30
C TRP A 15 -1.79 -3.65 -5.77
N GLN A 16 -2.81 -2.84 -6.02
CA GLN A 16 -3.37 -2.63 -7.36
C GLN A 16 -3.42 -1.14 -7.70
N MET A 17 -3.22 -0.78 -8.97
CA MET A 17 -3.39 0.60 -9.43
C MET A 17 -4.88 0.94 -9.49
N ILE A 18 -5.34 1.83 -8.62
CA ILE A 18 -6.71 2.35 -8.62
C ILE A 18 -6.64 3.88 -8.58
N ALA A 19 -7.31 4.54 -9.54
CA ALA A 19 -7.30 6.00 -9.69
C ALA A 19 -5.87 6.60 -9.70
N GLY A 20 -4.92 5.92 -10.35
CA GLY A 20 -3.53 6.36 -10.46
C GLY A 20 -2.67 6.14 -9.22
N MET A 21 -3.15 5.40 -8.20
CA MET A 21 -2.42 5.17 -6.96
C MET A 21 -2.34 3.67 -6.63
N PRO A 22 -1.18 3.15 -6.19
CA PRO A 22 -1.11 1.81 -5.62
C PRO A 22 -2.03 1.73 -4.40
N SER A 23 -2.92 0.75 -4.38
CA SER A 23 -3.99 0.64 -3.38
C SER A 23 -4.18 -0.79 -2.88
N LEU A 24 -4.51 -0.93 -1.60
CA LEU A 24 -5.08 -2.16 -1.06
C LEU A 24 -6.60 -2.05 -1.09
N THR A 25 -7.24 -3.17 -1.43
CA THR A 25 -8.67 -3.24 -1.65
C THR A 25 -9.37 -3.94 -0.50
N LYS A 26 -10.66 -3.63 -0.33
CA LYS A 26 -11.50 -4.31 0.63
C LYS A 26 -11.55 -5.81 0.29
N PRO A 27 -11.33 -6.72 1.26
CA PRO A 27 -11.32 -8.15 0.98
C PRO A 27 -12.61 -8.65 0.32
N SER A 28 -13.76 -8.15 0.78
CA SER A 28 -15.08 -8.48 0.24
C SER A 28 -15.42 -7.75 -1.08
N SER A 29 -14.63 -6.76 -1.51
CA SER A 29 -14.87 -5.96 -2.70
C SER A 29 -13.54 -5.53 -3.35
N PRO A 30 -12.96 -6.36 -4.25
CA PRO A 30 -11.64 -6.12 -4.89
C PRO A 30 -11.56 -4.85 -5.74
N LYS A 31 -12.67 -4.14 -5.96
CA LYS A 31 -12.70 -2.90 -6.75
C LYS A 31 -12.67 -1.66 -5.85
N GLU A 32 -12.84 -1.83 -4.55
CA GLU A 32 -12.93 -0.75 -3.58
C GLU A 32 -11.59 -0.58 -2.86
N ALA A 33 -10.83 0.46 -3.23
CA ALA A 33 -9.65 0.86 -2.50
C ALA A 33 -10.02 1.38 -1.10
N ILE A 34 -9.37 0.85 -0.06
CA ILE A 34 -9.52 1.29 1.34
C ILE A 34 -8.22 1.85 1.93
N VAL A 35 -7.09 1.52 1.32
CA VAL A 35 -5.77 2.09 1.60
C VAL A 35 -5.12 2.45 0.27
N ARG A 36 -4.37 3.55 0.22
CA ARG A 36 -3.56 3.91 -0.95
C ARG A 36 -2.24 4.55 -0.59
N LEU A 37 -1.25 4.39 -1.47
CA LEU A 37 -0.03 5.19 -1.51
C LEU A 37 -0.24 6.42 -2.38
N SER A 38 -0.29 7.58 -1.73
CA SER A 38 -0.34 8.89 -2.37
C SER A 38 1.09 9.35 -2.66
N LEU A 39 1.58 8.99 -3.84
CA LEU A 39 2.94 9.23 -4.34
C LEU A 39 3.05 10.65 -4.91
N LYS A 40 3.54 11.60 -4.11
CA LYS A 40 3.73 13.01 -4.50
C LYS A 40 5.15 13.22 -5.06
N ALA A 41 5.53 14.46 -5.36
CA ALA A 41 6.83 14.76 -5.96
C ALA A 41 8.03 14.30 -5.12
N THR A 42 8.00 14.53 -3.80
CA THR A 42 9.14 14.26 -2.90
C THR A 42 8.80 13.39 -1.70
N VAL A 43 7.52 13.07 -1.52
CA VAL A 43 6.98 12.36 -0.36
C VAL A 43 5.98 11.30 -0.79
N VAL A 44 5.95 10.21 -0.04
CA VAL A 44 4.85 9.23 -0.08
C VAL A 44 4.00 9.42 1.16
N ASN A 45 2.67 9.34 0.99
CA ASN A 45 1.74 9.27 2.10
C ASN A 45 0.95 7.96 2.03
N VAL A 46 0.67 7.39 3.19
CA VAL A 46 -0.30 6.32 3.36
C VAL A 46 -1.62 6.98 3.74
N GLU A 47 -2.66 6.71 2.95
CA GLU A 47 -3.99 7.25 3.17
C GLU A 47 -5.00 6.11 3.32
N VAL A 48 -5.91 6.26 4.29
CA VAL A 48 -7.01 5.32 4.54
C VAL A 48 -8.33 5.98 4.20
N LYS A 49 -9.22 5.23 3.57
CA LYS A 49 -10.58 5.68 3.25
C LYS A 49 -11.47 5.49 4.47
N LYS A 50 -12.06 6.57 4.97
CA LYS A 50 -13.10 6.53 6.00
C LYS A 50 -14.42 5.98 5.44
N PRO A 51 -15.36 5.53 6.28
CA PRO A 51 -16.69 5.08 5.84
C PRO A 51 -17.45 6.12 5.00
N ALA A 52 -17.26 7.42 5.30
CA ALA A 52 -17.82 8.53 4.53
C ALA A 52 -17.14 8.77 3.17
N GLY A 53 -16.17 7.93 2.78
CA GLY A 53 -15.45 8.01 1.51
C GLY A 53 -14.27 8.97 1.46
N LYS A 54 -14.07 9.79 2.50
CA LYS A 54 -12.93 10.72 2.62
C LYS A 54 -11.63 9.97 2.88
N TRP A 55 -10.56 10.37 2.17
CA TRP A 55 -9.20 9.90 2.43
C TRP A 55 -8.55 10.68 3.56
N GLU A 56 -7.92 9.97 4.49
CA GLU A 56 -7.19 10.55 5.61
C GLU A 56 -5.75 10.05 5.58
N LYS A 57 -4.80 10.99 5.63
CA LYS A 57 -3.39 10.67 5.78
C LYS A 57 -3.13 10.16 7.19
N ILE A 58 -2.62 8.95 7.28
CA ILE A 58 -2.27 8.28 8.55
C ILE A 58 -0.76 8.19 8.76
N ALA A 59 0.02 8.19 7.67
CA ALA A 59 1.48 8.23 7.71
C ALA A 59 2.04 8.89 6.45
N GLY A 60 3.28 9.35 6.50
CA GLY A 60 3.99 9.79 5.31
C GLY A 60 5.42 10.20 5.60
N ARG A 61 6.28 9.99 4.62
CA ARG A 61 7.74 10.22 4.70
C ARG A 61 8.26 10.79 3.38
N PRO A 62 9.32 11.62 3.41
CA PRO A 62 10.14 11.88 2.23
C PRO A 62 10.72 10.58 1.67
N TYR A 63 10.81 10.46 0.35
CA TYR A 63 11.35 9.26 -0.31
C TYR A 63 12.75 8.86 0.20
N ARG A 64 13.60 9.86 0.44
CA ARG A 64 14.95 9.68 1.00
C ARG A 64 14.99 9.03 2.39
N GLU A 65 13.87 9.03 3.12
CA GLU A 65 13.75 8.44 4.46
C GLU A 65 13.03 7.09 4.45
N VAL A 66 12.47 6.67 3.31
CA VAL A 66 11.85 5.35 3.18
C VAL A 66 12.94 4.34 2.83
N VAL A 67 13.19 3.41 3.73
CA VAL A 67 14.21 2.37 3.57
C VAL A 67 13.49 1.03 3.44
N ALA A 68 13.90 0.22 2.46
CA ALA A 68 13.41 -1.16 2.37
C ALA A 68 14.05 -1.98 3.48
N ASP A 69 13.24 -2.75 4.20
CA ASP A 69 13.73 -3.73 5.16
C ASP A 69 14.62 -4.76 4.44
N ALA A 70 15.73 -5.14 5.07
CA ALA A 70 16.77 -5.96 4.43
C ALA A 70 16.34 -7.41 4.20
N GLU A 71 15.40 -7.92 5.00
CA GLU A 71 14.94 -9.31 4.94
C GLU A 71 13.64 -9.42 4.14
N THR A 72 12.70 -8.52 4.40
CA THR A 72 11.33 -8.60 3.87
C THR A 72 11.09 -7.68 2.67
N GLY A 73 11.96 -6.69 2.45
CA GLY A 73 11.76 -5.64 1.45
C GLY A 73 10.62 -4.66 1.78
N LEU A 74 10.05 -4.72 2.99
CA LEU A 74 8.96 -3.85 3.44
C LEU A 74 9.44 -2.38 3.53
N PRO A 75 8.71 -1.40 2.97
CA PRO A 75 9.06 0.01 3.13
C PRO A 75 8.85 0.47 4.58
N LEU A 76 9.96 0.69 5.28
CA LEU A 76 9.99 1.15 6.65
C LEU A 76 9.63 2.64 6.75
N GLY A 77 9.13 3.05 7.91
CA GLY A 77 8.76 4.45 8.19
C GLY A 77 7.37 4.87 7.65
N LEU A 78 6.64 3.96 6.99
CA LEU A 78 5.26 4.17 6.52
C LEU A 78 4.18 3.63 7.48
N SER A 79 4.57 3.30 8.70
CA SER A 79 3.67 2.86 9.79
C SER A 79 2.89 1.56 9.52
N PHE A 80 3.25 0.79 8.47
CA PHE A 80 2.58 -0.48 8.16
C PHE A 80 2.59 -1.48 9.32
N GLU A 81 3.65 -1.51 10.12
CA GLU A 81 3.77 -2.40 11.28
C GLU A 81 2.99 -1.91 12.50
N THR A 82 2.76 -0.60 12.59
CA THR A 82 2.16 0.03 13.77
C THR A 82 0.64 0.13 13.67
N ILE A 83 0.07 0.00 12.48
CA ILE A 83 -1.36 0.17 12.25
C ILE A 83 -2.05 -1.19 12.41
N PRO A 84 -2.97 -1.36 13.38
CA PRO A 84 -3.68 -2.61 13.56
C PRO A 84 -4.41 -3.06 12.29
N GLY A 85 -4.25 -4.33 11.93
CA GLY A 85 -4.94 -4.93 10.78
C GLY A 85 -4.31 -4.68 9.41
N PHE A 86 -3.27 -3.83 9.30
CA PHE A 86 -2.62 -3.54 8.02
C PHE A 86 -1.87 -4.76 7.45
N SER A 87 -1.13 -5.49 8.29
CA SER A 87 -0.40 -6.70 7.87
C SER A 87 -1.35 -7.75 7.29
N ARG A 88 -2.48 -8.00 7.97
CA ARG A 88 -3.52 -8.91 7.49
C ARG A 88 -4.11 -8.43 6.16
N LEU A 89 -4.38 -7.14 6.01
CA LEU A 89 -4.91 -6.59 4.76
C LEU A 89 -3.93 -6.76 3.59
N MET A 90 -2.63 -6.55 3.83
CA MET A 90 -1.59 -6.76 2.82
C MET A 90 -1.49 -8.23 2.43
N GLU A 91 -1.52 -9.14 3.40
CA GLU A 91 -1.54 -10.59 3.19
C GLU A 91 -2.76 -11.02 2.35
N GLU A 92 -3.97 -10.59 2.72
CA GLU A 92 -5.20 -10.92 1.99
C GLU A 92 -5.21 -10.40 0.54
N ASN A 93 -4.55 -9.27 0.26
CA ASN A 93 -4.39 -8.75 -1.10
C ASN A 93 -3.29 -9.51 -1.87
N ARG A 94 -2.18 -9.86 -1.21
CA ARG A 94 -1.11 -10.67 -1.80
C ARG A 94 -1.60 -12.06 -2.19
N ASP A 95 -2.31 -12.74 -1.29
CA ASP A 95 -2.86 -14.08 -1.53
C ASP A 95 -3.80 -14.06 -2.72
N ARG A 96 -4.72 -13.07 -2.77
CA ARG A 96 -5.63 -12.88 -3.90
C ARG A 96 -4.88 -12.71 -5.22
N MET A 97 -3.81 -11.93 -5.25
CA MET A 97 -2.99 -11.76 -6.45
C MET A 97 -2.36 -13.09 -6.88
N ILE A 98 -1.83 -13.88 -5.94
CA ILE A 98 -1.24 -15.19 -6.23
C ILE A 98 -2.29 -16.15 -6.79
N PHE A 99 -3.45 -16.28 -6.12
CA PHE A 99 -4.53 -17.14 -6.60
C PHE A 99 -5.11 -16.70 -7.96
N ALA A 100 -5.13 -15.40 -8.24
CA ALA A 100 -5.52 -14.89 -9.55
C ALA A 100 -4.54 -15.27 -10.68
N ARG A 101 -3.26 -15.49 -10.36
CA ARG A 101 -2.22 -15.93 -11.32
C ARG A 101 -2.17 -17.43 -11.55
N MET A 102 -2.79 -18.22 -10.67
CA MET A 102 -2.88 -19.68 -10.78
C MET A 102 -4.03 -20.15 -11.68
N LYS A 103 -4.89 -19.23 -12.12
CA LYS A 103 -5.96 -19.48 -13.09
C LYS A 103 -5.49 -19.18 -14.50
#